data_AF-A0A8H7Y7A4-F1
#
_entry.id   AF-A0A8H7Y7A4-F1
#
_cell.length_a   1.000
_cell.length_b   1.000
_cell.length_c   1.000
_cell.angle_alpha   90.00
_cell.angle_beta   90.00
_cell.angle_gamma   90.00
#
_symmetry.space_group_name_H-M   'P 1'
#
loop_
_entity.id
_entity.type
_entity.pdbx_description
1 polymer ?
#
loop_
_entity_poly.entity_id
_entity_poly.type
_entity_poly.pdbx_seq_one_letter_code
_entity_poly.pdbx_strand_id
1 'polypeptide(L)'
;MSEVVSLASSSNGRVSGKPWKERKTATVSMSSRSHLPLGVKTKSWEARMQKTQKSLAIKKLENELKDDRKAELERRREVTAERKRIQEEKLRLEEAKAQMGARKAARMRRRAGRTKKINH
;
A
#
# COMPACT_ATOMS: atom_id res chain seq x y z
N MET A 1 16.84 -79.86 0.19
CA MET A 1 15.73 -78.90 0.38
C MET A 1 16.02 -77.69 -0.48
N SER A 2 15.31 -77.56 -1.60
CA SER A 2 15.50 -76.46 -2.55
C SER A 2 14.65 -75.26 -2.15
N GLU A 3 15.29 -74.10 -1.95
CA GLU A 3 14.66 -72.84 -1.59
C GLU A 3 13.61 -72.38 -2.63
N VAL A 4 12.42 -72.03 -2.13
CA VAL A 4 11.34 -71.44 -2.92
C VAL A 4 11.59 -69.93 -3.00
N VAL A 5 12.14 -69.46 -4.12
CA VAL A 5 12.28 -68.02 -4.39
C VAL A 5 10.90 -67.45 -4.70
N SER A 6 10.38 -66.64 -3.77
CA SER A 6 9.11 -65.94 -3.94
C SER A 6 9.28 -64.77 -4.92
N LEU A 7 8.74 -64.93 -6.13
CA LEU A 7 8.67 -63.85 -7.12
C LEU A 7 7.72 -62.76 -6.62
N ALA A 8 8.22 -61.53 -6.48
CA ALA A 8 7.41 -60.37 -6.12
C ALA A 8 6.27 -60.19 -7.13
N SER A 9 5.05 -60.02 -6.62
CA SER A 9 3.85 -59.84 -7.44
C SER A 9 3.99 -58.55 -8.25
N SER A 10 4.40 -58.66 -9.51
CA SER A 10 4.41 -57.52 -10.41
C SER A 10 2.96 -57.06 -10.57
N SER A 11 2.68 -55.76 -10.40
CA SER A 11 1.33 -55.19 -10.58
C SER A 11 0.81 -55.26 -12.03
N ASN A 12 1.46 -56.05 -12.88
CA ASN A 12 1.10 -56.33 -14.26
C ASN A 12 0.27 -57.60 -14.36
N GLY A 13 -0.96 -57.54 -13.84
CA GLY A 13 -2.01 -58.43 -14.33
C GLY A 13 -2.14 -58.27 -15.85
N ARG A 14 -2.19 -59.41 -16.57
CA ARG A 14 -2.46 -59.59 -18.00
C ARG A 14 -2.79 -58.29 -18.78
N VAL A 15 -1.78 -57.60 -19.32
CA VAL A 15 -2.01 -56.50 -20.28
C VAL A 15 -1.46 -56.91 -21.63
N SER A 16 -2.35 -57.03 -22.63
CA SER A 16 -2.00 -57.07 -24.04
C SER A 16 -1.38 -55.73 -24.44
N GLY A 17 -0.08 -55.56 -24.24
CA GLY A 17 0.60 -54.31 -24.50
C GLY A 17 2.08 -54.52 -24.72
N LYS A 18 2.55 -54.11 -25.90
CA LYS A 18 3.96 -54.15 -26.31
C LYS A 18 4.82 -53.38 -25.28
N PRO A 19 5.88 -53.99 -24.71
CA PRO A 19 6.62 -53.43 -23.56
C PRO A 19 7.37 -52.13 -23.88
N TRP A 20 7.60 -51.83 -25.15
CA TRP A 20 8.24 -50.59 -25.60
C TRP A 20 7.28 -49.39 -25.74
N LYS A 21 5.98 -49.58 -25.46
CA LYS A 21 5.01 -48.47 -25.49
C LYS A 21 4.90 -47.87 -24.09
N GLU A 22 5.19 -46.58 -24.00
CA GLU A 22 4.96 -45.80 -22.78
C GLU A 22 3.49 -45.86 -22.36
N ARG A 23 3.25 -46.06 -21.06
CA ARG A 23 1.90 -46.06 -20.50
C ARG A 23 1.30 -44.67 -20.63
N LYS A 24 0.12 -44.57 -21.25
CA LYS A 24 -0.70 -43.35 -21.20
C LYS A 24 -1.18 -43.15 -19.76
N THR A 25 -0.42 -42.40 -18.97
CA THR A 25 -0.89 -41.91 -17.67
C THR A 25 -1.91 -40.80 -17.92
N ALA A 26 -2.92 -40.68 -17.05
CA ALA A 26 -3.79 -39.50 -17.01
C ALA A 26 -2.96 -38.32 -16.48
N THR A 27 -2.04 -37.82 -17.31
CA THR A 27 -1.09 -36.79 -16.93
C THR A 27 -1.87 -35.50 -16.65
N VAL A 28 -1.31 -34.69 -15.76
CA VAL A 28 -1.65 -33.30 -15.42
C VAL A 28 -2.17 -32.45 -16.61
N SER A 29 -1.84 -32.81 -17.85
CA SER A 29 -2.36 -32.24 -19.09
C SER A 29 -3.90 -32.20 -19.19
N MET A 30 -4.67 -33.15 -18.65
CA MET A 30 -6.15 -33.07 -18.69
C MET A 30 -6.68 -31.87 -17.88
N SER A 31 -6.02 -31.55 -16.76
CA SER A 31 -6.34 -30.35 -15.96
C SER A 31 -5.86 -29.08 -16.66
N SER A 32 -4.70 -29.12 -17.30
CA SER A 32 -4.13 -27.99 -18.05
C SER A 32 -4.93 -27.65 -19.32
N ARG A 33 -5.52 -28.66 -19.96
CA ARG A 33 -6.32 -28.58 -21.21
C ARG A 33 -7.80 -28.29 -20.97
N SER A 34 -8.24 -28.28 -19.72
CA SER A 34 -9.61 -27.86 -19.37
C SER A 34 -9.77 -26.34 -19.52
N HIS A 35 -10.91 -25.91 -20.08
CA HIS A 35 -11.33 -24.50 -20.16
C HIS A 35 -11.73 -23.91 -18.80
N LEU A 36 -11.35 -24.57 -17.69
CA LEU A 36 -11.67 -24.09 -16.36
C LEU A 36 -10.85 -22.83 -16.04
N PRO A 37 -11.43 -21.86 -15.33
CA PRO A 37 -10.69 -20.68 -14.89
C PRO A 37 -9.51 -21.11 -14.01
N LEU A 38 -8.38 -20.40 -14.12
CA LEU A 38 -7.11 -20.72 -13.42
C LEU A 38 -7.29 -20.91 -11.91
N GLY A 39 -8.25 -20.20 -11.30
CA GLY A 39 -8.59 -20.31 -9.88
C GLY A 39 -9.27 -21.62 -9.46
N VAL A 40 -9.78 -22.42 -10.39
CA VAL A 40 -10.46 -23.71 -10.14
C VAL A 40 -9.62 -24.89 -10.67
N LYS A 41 -8.51 -24.64 -11.37
CA LYS A 41 -7.63 -25.68 -11.92
C LYS A 41 -6.90 -26.50 -10.85
N THR A 42 -6.79 -26.01 -9.62
CA THR A 42 -6.23 -26.79 -8.51
C THR A 42 -7.24 -27.83 -8.02
N LYS A 43 -6.81 -29.08 -7.90
CA LYS A 43 -7.68 -30.21 -7.55
C LYS A 43 -8.27 -30.14 -6.13
N SER A 44 -7.63 -29.45 -5.19
CA SER A 44 -8.12 -29.31 -3.80
C SER A 44 -8.72 -27.93 -3.54
N TRP A 45 -9.87 -27.91 -2.85
CA TRP A 45 -10.50 -26.69 -2.35
C TRP A 45 -9.64 -26.01 -1.27
N GLU A 46 -9.05 -26.80 -0.38
CA GLU A 46 -8.21 -26.31 0.71
C GLU A 46 -7.02 -25.48 0.21
N ALA A 47 -6.35 -25.90 -0.87
CA ALA A 47 -5.25 -25.13 -1.45
C ALA A 47 -5.71 -23.76 -1.98
N ARG A 48 -6.96 -23.67 -2.48
CA ARG A 48 -7.56 -22.40 -2.92
C ARG A 48 -7.85 -21.50 -1.72
N MET A 49 -8.44 -22.05 -0.67
CA MET A 49 -8.71 -21.32 0.57
C MET A 49 -7.44 -20.81 1.25
N GLN A 50 -6.37 -21.61 1.27
CA GLN A 50 -5.07 -21.15 1.77
C GLN A 50 -4.50 -20.00 0.94
N LYS A 51 -4.64 -20.04 -0.40
CA LYS A 51 -4.19 -18.95 -1.28
C LYS A 51 -5.00 -17.67 -1.04
N THR A 52 -6.31 -17.77 -0.86
CA THR A 52 -7.16 -16.60 -0.57
C THR A 52 -6.87 -16.03 0.82
N GLN A 53 -6.65 -16.87 1.83
CA GLN A 53 -6.26 -16.40 3.16
C GLN A 53 -4.91 -15.66 3.13
N LYS A 54 -3.92 -16.20 2.41
CA LYS A 54 -2.63 -15.53 2.22
C LYS A 54 -2.78 -14.18 1.52
N SER A 55 -3.58 -14.09 0.46
CA SER A 55 -3.78 -12.83 -0.25
C SER A 55 -4.52 -11.79 0.59
N LEU A 56 -5.50 -12.21 1.41
CA LEU A 56 -6.17 -11.34 2.37
C LEU A 56 -5.22 -10.84 3.46
N ALA A 57 -4.37 -11.72 3.99
CA ALA A 57 -3.35 -11.33 4.98
C ALA A 57 -2.36 -10.31 4.41
N ILE A 58 -1.88 -10.51 3.17
CA ILE A 58 -0.98 -9.57 2.49
C ILE A 58 -1.67 -8.22 2.29
N LYS A 59 -2.91 -8.20 1.81
CA LYS A 59 -3.66 -6.95 1.60
C LYS A 59 -3.92 -6.20 2.90
N LYS A 60 -4.22 -6.93 3.99
CA LYS A 60 -4.41 -6.33 5.30
C LYS A 60 -3.13 -5.62 5.76
N LEU A 61 -2.00 -6.31 5.67
CA LEU A 61 -0.69 -5.75 6.02
C LEU A 61 -0.32 -4.56 5.12
N GLU A 62 -0.59 -4.63 3.82
CA GLU A 62 -0.37 -3.52 2.89
C GLU A 62 -1.19 -2.27 3.28
N ASN A 63 -2.44 -2.46 3.68
CA ASN A 63 -3.31 -1.36 4.09
C ASN A 63 -2.82 -0.73 5.40
N GLU A 64 -2.49 -1.55 6.41
CA GLU A 64 -1.95 -1.08 7.69
C GLU A 64 -0.70 -0.20 7.47
N LEU A 65 0.26 -0.67 6.65
CA LEU A 65 1.46 0.10 6.32
C LEU A 65 1.18 1.40 5.56
N LYS A 66 0.18 1.42 4.67
CA LYS A 66 -0.20 2.63 3.94
C LYS A 66 -0.87 3.65 4.86
N ASP A 67 -1.71 3.19 5.77
CA ASP A 67 -2.44 4.04 6.69
C ASP A 67 -1.49 4.66 7.71
N ASP A 68 -0.55 3.88 8.26
CA ASP A 68 0.52 4.40 9.13
C ASP A 68 1.36 5.48 8.44
N ARG A 69 1.75 5.23 7.18
CA ARG A 69 2.51 6.19 6.38
C ARG A 69 1.73 7.48 6.12
N LYS A 70 0.44 7.38 5.81
CA LYS A 70 -0.43 8.55 5.58
C LYS A 70 -0.62 9.35 6.86
N ALA A 71 -0.90 8.68 7.98
CA ALA A 71 -1.10 9.32 9.28
C ALA A 71 0.14 10.10 9.73
N GLU A 72 1.35 9.57 9.51
CA GLU A 72 2.59 10.30 9.81
C GLU A 72 2.78 11.51 8.88
N LEU A 73 2.46 11.36 7.60
CA LEU A 73 2.59 12.44 6.63
C LEU A 73 1.58 13.57 6.89
N GLU A 74 0.36 13.23 7.27
CA GLU A 74 -0.69 14.17 7.69
C GLU A 74 -0.28 14.91 8.96
N ARG A 75 0.21 14.21 9.99
CA ARG A 75 0.75 14.85 11.21
C ARG A 75 1.82 15.90 10.89
N ARG A 76 2.77 15.58 10.00
CA ARG A 76 3.81 16.54 9.58
C ARG A 76 3.23 17.75 8.85
N ARG A 77 2.24 17.53 7.99
CA ARG A 77 1.55 18.60 7.25
C ARG A 77 0.78 19.51 8.20
N GLU A 78 0.06 18.95 9.16
CA GLU A 78 -0.71 19.70 10.16
C GLU A 78 0.20 20.59 10.99
N VAL A 79 1.30 20.06 11.53
CA VAL A 79 2.28 20.84 12.30
C VAL A 79 2.85 21.99 11.47
N THR A 80 3.17 21.74 10.21
CA THR A 80 3.73 22.78 9.32
C THR A 80 2.68 23.83 8.99
N ALA A 81 1.44 23.41 8.72
CA ALA A 81 0.34 24.32 8.44
C ALA A 81 0.01 25.19 9.66
N GLU A 82 0.02 24.62 10.87
CA GLU A 82 -0.20 25.36 12.11
C GLU A 82 0.90 26.40 12.34
N ARG A 83 2.17 26.03 12.18
CA ARG A 83 3.30 26.98 12.26
C ARG A 83 3.14 28.14 11.28
N LYS A 84 2.72 27.85 10.05
CA LYS A 84 2.50 28.86 9.03
C LYS A 84 1.35 29.80 9.40
N ARG A 85 0.23 29.25 9.89
CA ARG A 85 -0.93 30.05 10.37
C ARG A 85 -0.54 30.98 11.51
N ILE A 86 0.20 30.48 12.51
CA ILE A 86 0.67 31.30 13.64
C ILE A 86 1.55 32.46 13.16
N GLN A 87 2.46 32.20 12.21
CA GLN A 87 3.31 33.24 11.63
C GLN A 87 2.50 34.27 10.83
N GLU A 88 1.57 33.82 9.99
CA GLU A 88 0.69 34.70 9.20
C GLU A 88 -0.18 35.59 10.10
N GLU A 89 -0.76 35.03 11.17
CA GLU A 89 -1.54 35.79 12.15
C GLU A 89 -0.68 36.82 12.89
N LYS A 90 0.53 36.42 13.30
CA LYS A 90 1.47 37.33 13.96
C LYS A 90 1.85 38.49 13.03
N LEU A 91 2.20 38.20 11.78
CA LEU A 91 2.52 39.22 10.77
C LEU A 91 1.35 40.17 10.55
N ARG A 92 0.13 39.64 10.41
CA ARG A 92 -1.08 40.46 10.25
C ARG A 92 -1.30 41.40 11.44
N LEU A 93 -1.09 40.93 12.67
CA LEU A 93 -1.21 41.74 13.88
C LEU A 93 -0.11 42.81 13.95
N GLU A 94 1.11 42.47 13.57
CA GLU A 94 2.24 43.40 13.50
C GLU A 94 2.02 44.50 12.45
N GLU A 95 1.52 44.14 11.26
CA GLU A 95 1.15 45.09 10.21
C GLU A 95 0.02 46.04 10.66
N ALA A 96 -1.02 45.50 11.29
CA ALA A 96 -2.12 46.31 11.83
C ALA A 96 -1.61 47.27 12.92
N LYS A 97 -0.75 46.79 13.82
CA LYS A 97 -0.12 47.61 14.87
C LYS A 97 0.77 48.70 14.25
N ALA A 98 1.57 48.36 13.24
CA ALA A 98 2.42 49.30 12.52
C ALA A 98 1.59 50.38 11.81
N GLN A 99 0.49 49.99 11.14
CA GLN A 99 -0.41 50.93 10.47
C GLN A 99 -1.06 51.90 11.48
N MET A 100 -1.53 51.39 12.63
CA MET A 100 -2.10 52.24 13.69
C MET A 100 -1.05 53.15 14.32
N GLY A 101 0.17 52.65 14.54
CA GLY A 101 1.32 53.43 14.98
C GLY A 101 1.65 54.57 14.01
N ALA A 102 1.70 54.28 12.70
CA ALA A 102 1.93 55.26 11.65
C ALA A 102 0.82 56.32 11.59
N ARG A 103 -0.45 55.91 11.70
CA ARG A 103 -1.61 56.82 11.76
C ARG A 103 -1.53 57.74 12.98
N LYS A 104 -1.18 57.21 14.15
CA LYS A 104 -1.00 57.99 15.39
C LYS A 104 0.16 58.98 15.25
N ALA A 105 1.30 58.54 14.72
CA ALA A 105 2.45 59.40 14.45
C ALA A 105 2.11 60.52 13.47
N ALA A 106 1.37 60.22 12.39
CA ALA A 106 0.89 61.23 11.44
C ALA A 106 -0.04 62.25 12.11
N ARG A 107 -0.94 61.81 12.99
CA ARG A 107 -1.82 62.71 13.76
C ARG A 107 -1.01 63.65 14.65
N MET A 108 -0.01 63.14 15.35
CA MET A 108 0.88 63.96 16.20
C MET A 108 1.68 64.97 15.38
N ARG A 109 2.21 64.58 14.20
CA ARG A 109 2.90 65.50 13.28
C ARG A 109 1.99 66.63 12.81
N ARG A 110 0.72 66.33 12.49
CA ARG A 110 -0.29 67.35 12.12
C ARG A 110 -0.59 68.30 13.28
N ARG A 111 -0.78 67.76 14.50
CA ARG A 111 -1.05 68.58 15.70
C ARG A 111 0.11 69.50 16.04
N ALA A 112 1.35 69.04 15.83
CA ALA A 112 2.55 69.84 16.05
C ALA A 112 2.80 70.89 14.94
N GLY A 113 1.91 71.04 13.95
CA GLY A 113 2.06 72.02 12.86
C GLY A 113 3.28 71.76 11.94
N ARG A 114 3.92 70.59 12.04
CA ARG A 114 5.11 70.23 11.27
C ARG A 114 4.71 69.96 9.81
N THR A 115 4.73 70.99 8.98
CA THR A 115 4.50 70.87 7.53
C THR A 115 5.82 70.53 6.83
N LYS A 116 5.73 69.84 5.68
CA LYS A 116 6.90 69.40 4.88
C LYS A 116 7.77 70.57 4.38
N LYS A 117 7.31 71.83 4.54
CA LYS A 117 7.90 73.06 4.01
C LYS A 117 8.70 73.89 5.02
N ILE A 118 8.89 73.43 6.25
CA ILE A 118 9.66 74.22 7.24
C ILE A 118 11.15 73.87 7.11
N ASN A 119 11.84 74.59 6.22
CA ASN A 119 13.26 74.87 6.35
C ASN A 119 13.43 75.80 7.57
N HIS A 120 14.10 75.31 8.61
CA HIS A 120 14.81 76.16 9.56
C HIS A 120 16.29 76.09 9.20
#